data_AF-F8LCU9-F1
#
_entry.id   AF-F8LCU9-F1
#
_cell.length_a   1.000
_cell.length_b   1.000
_cell.length_c   1.000
_cell.angle_alpha   90.00
_cell.angle_beta   90.00
_cell.angle_gamma   90.00
#
_symmetry.space_group_name_H-M   'P 1'
#
loop_
_entity.id
_entity.type
_entity.pdbx_description
1 polymer ?
#
loop_
_entity_poly.entity_id
_entity_poly.type
_entity_poly.pdbx_seq_one_letter_code
_entity_poly.pdbx_strand_id
1 'polypeptide(L)'
;MQLSEKDFIHETKSSEGWKVWLGLGIVALAFILLVFSSKWMLDQTHQKINKSPFLQVTNREFSLFLWQNPEFMRSNRKKKTGYLSGFHSYPKASPIPEQADEWVSAPPDVLFLYHAWKRLLSSDRFSRSVSIAEFHEFLDDAKEWQPIYWKGASPEYTQLVSRLLQLDQIDIRDQLPEPVLQAFIGWKNYYKEGKKINDSAYTSAYVASFLKKHPAYASNYWRPMYPDYLRSLDPSSRETIPSSEIPSFLKAALYNSKDPSEKIPD
;
A
#
# COMPACT_ATOMS: atom_id res chain seq x y z
N MET A 1 -4.55 -29.17 84.64
CA MET A 1 -5.30 -28.65 83.48
C MET A 1 -4.56 -29.17 82.25
N GLN A 2 -4.98 -30.32 81.72
CA GLN A 2 -4.36 -30.93 80.53
C GLN A 2 -5.09 -30.42 79.29
N LEU A 3 -4.36 -29.71 78.43
CA LEU A 3 -4.85 -29.34 77.11
C LEU A 3 -4.78 -30.59 76.22
N SER A 4 -5.91 -30.96 75.62
CA SER A 4 -6.06 -32.11 74.72
C SER A 4 -5.54 -31.73 73.33
N GLU A 5 -4.70 -32.59 72.72
CA GLU A 5 -4.22 -32.43 71.33
C GLU A 5 -5.36 -32.30 70.29
N LYS A 6 -6.58 -32.73 70.66
CA LYS A 6 -7.77 -32.57 69.81
C LYS A 6 -8.22 -31.12 69.64
N ASP A 7 -7.76 -30.21 70.50
CA ASP A 7 -8.09 -28.77 70.42
C ASP A 7 -7.12 -27.99 69.52
N PHE A 8 -6.04 -28.62 69.04
CA PHE A 8 -5.03 -27.98 68.19
C PHE A 8 -5.21 -28.24 66.68
N ILE A 9 -6.09 -29.17 66.31
CA ILE A 9 -6.44 -29.37 64.90
C ILE A 9 -7.69 -28.53 64.62
N HIS A 10 -7.49 -27.22 64.45
CA HIS A 10 -8.40 -26.50 63.57
C HIS A 10 -8.23 -27.11 62.17
N GLU A 11 -9.06 -28.10 61.84
CA GLU A 11 -9.38 -28.38 60.45
C GLU A 11 -9.98 -27.10 59.89
N THR A 12 -9.13 -26.20 59.38
CA THR A 12 -9.52 -25.24 58.37
C THR A 12 -9.92 -26.09 57.17
N LYS A 13 -11.16 -26.55 57.19
CA LYS A 13 -11.83 -27.19 56.08
C LYS A 13 -11.76 -26.18 54.96
N SER A 14 -10.77 -26.35 54.07
CA SER A 14 -10.56 -25.51 52.88
C SER A 14 -11.71 -25.79 51.90
N SER A 15 -12.93 -25.37 52.26
CA SER A 15 -14.14 -25.59 51.48
C SER A 15 -14.33 -24.55 50.38
N GLU A 16 -13.33 -23.69 50.13
CA GLU A 16 -13.36 -22.67 49.08
C GLU A 16 -12.33 -22.89 47.97
N GLY A 17 -11.41 -23.87 48.11
CA GLY A 17 -10.46 -24.20 47.06
C GLY A 17 -11.14 -24.58 45.73
N TRP A 18 -12.29 -25.26 45.80
CA TRP A 18 -13.09 -25.59 44.61
C TRP A 18 -13.61 -24.35 43.88
N LYS A 19 -13.90 -23.25 44.59
CA LYS A 19 -14.35 -21.98 43.97
C LYS A 19 -13.21 -21.32 43.18
N VAL A 20 -11.98 -21.40 43.70
CA VAL A 20 -10.77 -20.91 43.00
C VAL A 20 -10.51 -21.73 41.74
N TRP A 21 -10.57 -23.06 41.84
CA TRP A 21 -10.42 -23.96 40.67
C TRP A 21 -11.55 -23.81 39.65
N LEU A 22 -12.79 -23.59 40.11
CA LEU A 22 -13.93 -23.28 39.24
C LEU A 22 -13.72 -21.95 38.51
N GLY A 23 -13.28 -20.91 39.22
CA GLY A 23 -12.96 -19.61 38.64
C GLY A 23 -11.85 -19.70 37.57
N LEU A 24 -10.77 -20.41 37.89
CA LEU A 24 -9.68 -20.68 36.92
C LEU A 24 -10.19 -21.50 35.72
N GLY A 25 -11.05 -22.49 35.95
CA GLY A 25 -11.68 -23.28 34.89
C GLY A 25 -12.55 -22.43 33.96
N ILE A 26 -13.35 -21.51 34.51
CA ILE A 26 -14.18 -20.59 33.72
C ILE A 26 -13.30 -19.62 32.91
N VAL A 27 -12.25 -19.06 33.51
CA VAL A 27 -11.32 -18.16 32.81
C VAL A 27 -10.57 -18.91 31.71
N ALA A 28 -10.09 -20.12 31.99
CA ALA A 28 -9.43 -20.96 31.00
C ALA A 28 -10.39 -21.32 29.85
N LEU A 29 -11.64 -21.67 30.15
CA LEU A 29 -12.66 -21.97 29.15
C LEU A 29 -12.97 -20.73 28.29
N ALA A 30 -13.14 -19.56 28.90
CA ALA A 30 -13.35 -18.30 28.19
C ALA A 30 -12.16 -17.95 27.29
N PHE A 31 -10.94 -18.16 27.77
CA PHE A 31 -9.72 -17.95 27.00
C PHE A 31 -9.62 -18.93 25.81
N ILE A 32 -9.91 -20.21 26.03
CA ILE A 32 -9.96 -21.23 24.97
C ILE A 32 -11.00 -20.84 23.93
N LEU A 33 -12.21 -20.46 24.34
CA LEU A 33 -13.27 -20.03 23.43
C LEU A 33 -12.88 -18.78 22.62
N LEU A 34 -12.21 -17.81 23.24
CA LEU A 34 -11.68 -16.63 22.54
C LEU A 34 -10.62 -17.00 21.50
N VAL A 35 -9.64 -17.84 21.86
CA VAL A 35 -8.59 -18.27 20.93
C VAL A 35 -9.17 -19.10 19.78
N PHE A 36 -10.08 -20.03 20.08
CA PHE A 36 -10.68 -20.90 19.06
C PHE A 36 -11.59 -20.11 18.11
N SER A 37 -12.42 -19.20 18.64
CA SER A 37 -13.26 -18.32 17.81
C SER A 37 -12.43 -17.39 16.94
N SER A 38 -11.34 -16.83 17.47
CA SER A 38 -10.40 -16.01 16.69
C SER A 38 -9.75 -16.80 15.56
N LYS A 39 -9.26 -18.02 15.84
CA LYS A 39 -8.66 -18.89 14.81
C LYS A 39 -9.66 -19.27 13.73
N TRP A 40 -10.86 -19.68 14.13
CA TRP A 40 -11.93 -20.03 13.19
C TRP A 40 -12.35 -18.84 12.30
N MET A 41 -12.47 -17.63 12.87
CA MET A 41 -12.72 -16.42 12.07
C MET A 41 -11.58 -16.12 11.09
N LEU A 42 -10.33 -16.31 11.51
CA LEU A 42 -9.16 -16.13 10.65
C LEU A 42 -9.20 -17.12 9.48
N ASP A 43 -9.45 -18.41 9.76
CA ASP A 43 -9.56 -19.46 8.75
C ASP A 43 -10.69 -19.19 7.75
N GLN A 44 -11.87 -18.77 8.22
CA GLN A 44 -12.98 -18.39 7.33
C GLN A 44 -12.59 -17.21 6.43
N THR A 45 -11.83 -16.25 6.94
CA THR A 45 -11.34 -15.11 6.18
C THR A 45 -10.31 -15.54 5.14
N HIS A 46 -9.34 -16.37 5.52
CA HIS A 46 -8.36 -16.94 4.59
C HIS A 46 -9.02 -17.80 3.51
N GLN A 47 -10.01 -18.62 3.86
CA GLN A 47 -10.75 -19.40 2.86
C GLN A 47 -11.50 -18.51 1.87
N LYS A 48 -12.11 -17.41 2.32
CA LYS A 48 -12.76 -16.43 1.43
C LYS A 48 -11.75 -15.77 0.50
N ILE A 49 -10.59 -15.36 1.01
CA ILE A 49 -9.52 -14.76 0.21
C ILE A 49 -8.96 -15.77 -0.80
N ASN A 50 -8.68 -16.99 -0.37
CA ASN A 50 -8.13 -18.04 -1.22
C ASN A 50 -9.11 -18.46 -2.35
N LYS A 51 -10.42 -18.33 -2.13
CA LYS A 51 -11.44 -18.62 -3.15
C LYS A 51 -11.64 -17.49 -4.17
N SER A 52 -11.17 -16.27 -3.89
CA SER A 52 -11.41 -15.11 -4.73
C SER A 52 -10.11 -14.48 -5.19
N PRO A 53 -9.69 -14.66 -6.46
CA PRO A 53 -8.52 -13.99 -7.03
C PRO A 53 -8.57 -12.46 -6.86
N PHE A 54 -9.77 -11.89 -6.78
CA PHE A 54 -9.98 -10.46 -6.52
C PHE A 54 -9.41 -10.00 -5.16
N LEU A 55 -9.40 -10.87 -4.15
CA LEU A 55 -8.90 -10.56 -2.81
C LEU A 55 -7.42 -10.90 -2.64
N GLN A 56 -6.81 -11.58 -3.62
CA GLN A 56 -5.41 -11.99 -3.58
C GLN A 56 -4.50 -10.85 -4.04
N VAL A 57 -4.43 -9.81 -3.22
CA VAL A 57 -3.61 -8.63 -3.44
C VAL A 57 -2.74 -8.41 -2.22
N THR A 58 -1.42 -8.35 -2.40
CA THR A 58 -0.49 -8.11 -1.29
C THR A 58 -0.45 -6.63 -0.88
N ASN A 59 -0.06 -6.34 0.36
CA ASN A 59 0.21 -4.97 0.78
C ASN A 59 1.28 -4.29 -0.08
N ARG A 60 2.31 -5.03 -0.52
CA ARG A 60 3.35 -4.57 -1.45
C ARG A 60 2.78 -4.12 -2.78
N GLU A 61 2.01 -4.98 -3.45
CA GLU A 61 1.39 -4.61 -4.72
C GLU A 61 0.41 -3.44 -4.56
N PHE A 62 -0.34 -3.43 -3.46
CA PHE A 62 -1.30 -2.37 -3.18
C PHE A 62 -0.62 -1.02 -2.90
N SER A 63 0.60 -1.02 -2.36
CA SER A 63 1.38 0.22 -2.12
C SER A 63 1.67 0.98 -3.42
N LEU A 64 1.93 0.26 -4.52
CA LEU A 64 2.16 0.85 -5.85
C LEU A 64 0.96 1.68 -6.31
N PHE A 65 -0.24 1.13 -6.11
CA PHE A 65 -1.49 1.80 -6.43
C PHE A 65 -1.74 3.01 -5.53
N LEU A 66 -1.51 2.87 -4.22
CA LEU A 66 -1.76 3.94 -3.25
C LEU A 66 -0.88 5.17 -3.47
N TRP A 67 0.39 5.02 -3.86
CA TRP A 67 1.26 6.15 -4.16
C TRP A 67 0.79 6.97 -5.36
N GLN A 68 0.09 6.34 -6.32
CA GLN A 68 -0.51 7.03 -7.47
C GLN A 68 -1.92 7.57 -7.18
N ASN A 69 -2.59 7.01 -6.16
CA ASN A 69 -3.97 7.37 -5.78
C ASN A 69 -4.02 7.72 -4.28
N PRO A 70 -3.35 8.81 -3.86
CA PRO A 70 -3.15 9.17 -2.46
C PRO A 70 -4.46 9.40 -1.69
N GLU A 71 -5.56 9.73 -2.36
CA GLU A 71 -6.89 9.87 -1.77
C GLU A 71 -7.40 8.58 -1.09
N PHE A 72 -6.90 7.41 -1.48
CA PHE A 72 -7.22 6.12 -0.86
C PHE A 72 -6.23 5.72 0.23
N MET A 73 -5.29 6.58 0.60
CA MET A 73 -4.42 6.27 1.74
C MET A 73 -5.20 6.32 3.05
N ARG A 74 -4.80 5.45 3.98
CA ARG A 74 -5.40 5.37 5.32
C ARG A 74 -5.37 6.71 6.06
N SER A 75 -4.32 7.51 5.87
CA SER A 75 -4.18 8.86 6.44
C SER A 75 -5.33 9.79 6.03
N ASN A 76 -5.85 9.62 4.82
CA ASN A 76 -6.85 10.50 4.20
C ASN A 76 -8.30 10.01 4.43
N ARG A 77 -8.50 8.88 5.10
CA ARG A 77 -9.84 8.31 5.37
C ARG A 77 -10.34 8.63 6.78
N LYS A 78 -11.61 9.04 6.87
CA LYS A 78 -12.28 9.35 8.14
C LYS A 78 -12.47 8.13 9.05
N LYS A 79 -12.79 6.96 8.49
CA LYS A 79 -12.94 5.69 9.21
C LYS A 79 -11.73 4.79 8.93
N LYS A 80 -10.97 4.44 9.98
CA LYS A 80 -9.70 3.70 9.87
C LYS A 80 -9.77 2.25 10.37
N THR A 81 -10.87 1.81 10.98
CA THR A 81 -10.99 0.46 11.54
C THR A 81 -10.96 -0.59 10.44
N GLY A 82 -10.02 -1.55 10.50
CA GLY A 82 -9.87 -2.62 9.51
C GLY A 82 -9.41 -2.17 8.11
N TYR A 83 -9.27 -0.86 7.86
CA TYR A 83 -8.85 -0.32 6.57
C TYR A 83 -7.33 -0.24 6.49
N LEU A 84 -6.72 -0.92 5.52
CA LEU A 84 -5.29 -0.95 5.28
C LEU A 84 -4.50 -1.22 6.56
N SER A 85 -4.79 -2.35 7.21
CA SER A 85 -4.15 -2.76 8.47
C SER A 85 -2.65 -2.90 8.36
N GLY A 86 -2.14 -3.37 7.21
CA GLY A 86 -0.71 -3.49 6.93
C GLY A 86 0.00 -2.15 6.67
N PHE A 87 -0.72 -1.02 6.67
CA PHE A 87 -0.17 0.32 6.46
C PHE A 87 -0.32 1.13 7.75
N HIS A 88 0.80 1.50 8.36
CA HIS A 88 0.77 2.32 9.56
C HIS A 88 0.54 3.80 9.26
N SER A 89 -0.15 4.46 10.18
CA SER A 89 -0.20 5.92 10.19
C SER A 89 1.12 6.40 10.75
N TYR A 90 1.96 6.99 9.89
CA TYR A 90 3.18 7.74 10.23
C TYR A 90 4.50 6.94 10.39
N PRO A 91 5.64 7.49 9.93
CA PRO A 91 5.77 8.74 9.14
C PRO A 91 5.56 8.55 7.63
N LYS A 92 5.49 7.31 7.12
CA LYS A 92 5.44 7.02 5.69
C LYS A 92 4.27 6.10 5.38
N ALA A 93 3.52 6.41 4.32
CA ALA A 93 2.46 5.59 3.74
C ALA A 93 3.04 4.37 2.99
N SER A 94 3.89 3.62 3.68
CA SER A 94 4.45 2.35 3.26
C SER A 94 3.88 1.23 4.14
N PRO A 95 3.74 0.00 3.60
CA PRO A 95 3.36 -1.13 4.41
C PRO A 95 4.46 -1.48 5.43
N ILE A 96 4.07 -2.17 6.50
CA ILE A 96 5.02 -2.78 7.43
C ILE A 96 5.84 -3.82 6.65
N PRO A 97 7.18 -3.77 6.66
CA PRO A 97 8.01 -4.63 5.82
C PRO A 97 7.70 -6.12 5.98
N GLU A 98 7.46 -6.57 7.22
CA GLU A 98 7.16 -7.97 7.54
C GLU A 98 5.79 -8.43 7.03
N GLN A 99 4.86 -7.49 6.83
CA GLN A 99 3.50 -7.75 6.34
C GLN A 99 3.35 -7.41 4.85
N ALA A 100 4.42 -7.00 4.18
CA ALA A 100 4.36 -6.53 2.79
C ALA A 100 3.79 -7.60 1.84
N ASP A 101 4.10 -8.87 2.10
CA ASP A 101 3.63 -9.99 1.28
C ASP A 101 2.33 -10.63 1.83
N GLU A 102 1.72 -10.07 2.88
CA GLU A 102 0.40 -10.46 3.38
C GLU A 102 -0.72 -9.83 2.55
N TRP A 103 -1.91 -10.44 2.58
CA TRP A 103 -3.09 -9.94 1.87
C TRP A 103 -3.59 -8.61 2.46
N VAL A 104 -3.84 -7.65 1.58
CA VAL A 104 -4.32 -6.34 1.96
C VAL A 104 -5.77 -6.41 2.45
N SER A 105 -6.06 -5.69 3.53
CA SER A 105 -7.42 -5.45 3.96
C SER A 105 -7.89 -4.10 3.42
N ALA A 106 -8.68 -4.12 2.35
CA ALA A 106 -9.23 -2.91 1.73
C ALA A 106 -10.71 -3.11 1.34
N PRO A 107 -11.52 -2.05 1.31
CA PRO A 107 -12.89 -2.09 0.82
C PRO A 107 -12.97 -2.58 -0.64
N PRO A 108 -14.03 -3.30 -1.02
CA PRO A 108 -14.16 -3.87 -2.37
C PRO A 108 -14.09 -2.84 -3.51
N ASP A 109 -14.62 -1.63 -3.30
CA ASP A 109 -14.56 -0.52 -4.25
C ASP A 109 -13.11 -0.07 -4.51
N VAL A 110 -12.28 0.00 -3.47
CA VAL A 110 -10.86 0.37 -3.60
C VAL A 110 -10.04 -0.78 -4.21
N LEU A 111 -10.36 -2.04 -3.88
CA LEU A 111 -9.76 -3.19 -4.54
C LEU A 111 -10.10 -3.23 -6.03
N PHE A 112 -11.35 -2.89 -6.39
CA PHE A 112 -11.78 -2.82 -7.78
C PHE A 112 -10.98 -1.76 -8.55
N LEU A 113 -10.78 -0.59 -7.95
CA LEU A 113 -9.90 0.46 -8.47
C LEU A 113 -8.48 -0.03 -8.68
N TYR A 114 -7.90 -0.74 -7.70
CA TYR A 114 -6.58 -1.34 -7.84
C TYR A 114 -6.52 -2.30 -9.03
N HIS A 115 -7.50 -3.19 -9.21
CA HIS A 115 -7.50 -4.14 -10.32
C HIS A 115 -7.66 -3.46 -11.68
N ALA A 116 -8.45 -2.39 -11.74
CA ALA A 116 -8.54 -1.56 -12.93
C ALA A 116 -7.22 -0.90 -13.29
N TRP A 117 -6.60 -0.25 -12.31
CA TRP A 117 -5.30 0.37 -12.45
C TRP A 117 -4.25 -0.66 -12.87
N LYS A 118 -4.21 -1.83 -12.22
CA LYS A 118 -3.28 -2.91 -12.55
C LYS A 118 -3.46 -3.38 -13.98
N ARG A 119 -4.71 -3.59 -14.42
CA ARG A 119 -5.01 -4.07 -15.77
C ARG A 119 -4.74 -3.03 -16.86
N LEU A 120 -5.05 -1.77 -16.59
CA LEU A 120 -5.09 -0.73 -17.63
C LEU A 120 -3.82 0.11 -17.68
N LEU A 121 -3.23 0.42 -16.52
CA LEU A 121 -2.21 1.46 -16.38
C LEU A 121 -0.87 0.95 -15.86
N SER A 122 -0.83 -0.16 -15.12
CA SER A 122 0.42 -0.60 -14.48
C SER A 122 1.53 -1.00 -15.47
N SER A 123 1.20 -1.29 -16.73
CA SER A 123 2.19 -1.57 -17.77
C SER A 123 2.76 -0.31 -18.44
N ASP A 124 2.20 0.87 -18.20
CA ASP A 124 2.71 2.11 -18.78
C ASP A 124 4.06 2.46 -18.15
N ARG A 125 5.10 2.48 -18.99
CA ARG A 125 6.45 2.80 -18.57
C ARG A 125 6.78 4.24 -18.91
N PHE A 126 7.14 5.01 -17.89
CA PHE A 126 7.72 6.33 -18.07
C PHE A 126 9.25 6.23 -17.98
N SER A 127 9.93 6.78 -18.98
CA SER A 127 11.40 6.79 -19.05
C SER A 127 11.95 7.83 -18.07
N ARG A 128 12.09 7.43 -16.79
CA ARG A 128 12.61 8.27 -15.71
C ARG A 128 13.95 7.72 -15.25
N SER A 129 14.99 8.56 -15.22
CA SER A 129 16.31 8.16 -14.71
C SER A 129 16.21 7.82 -13.22
N VAL A 130 16.97 6.81 -12.80
CA VAL A 130 17.05 6.37 -11.41
C VAL A 130 18.46 6.60 -10.90
N SER A 131 18.66 7.72 -10.20
CA SER A 131 19.96 8.00 -9.58
C SER A 131 20.20 7.07 -8.39
N ILE A 132 21.45 6.65 -8.20
CA ILE A 132 21.85 5.79 -7.07
C ILE A 132 21.47 6.43 -5.73
N ALA A 133 21.70 7.74 -5.58
CA ALA A 133 21.43 8.45 -4.34
C ALA A 133 19.94 8.45 -3.98
N GLU A 134 19.06 8.77 -4.95
CA GLU A 134 17.60 8.73 -4.73
C GLU A 134 17.13 7.29 -4.52
N PHE A 135 17.71 6.31 -5.21
CA PHE A 135 17.34 4.91 -5.05
C PHE A 135 17.72 4.35 -3.68
N HIS A 136 18.87 4.77 -3.15
CA HIS A 136 19.27 4.43 -1.78
C HIS A 136 18.28 5.01 -0.77
N GLU A 137 17.91 6.30 -0.93
CA GLU A 137 16.92 6.94 -0.07
C GLU A 137 15.55 6.25 -0.15
N PHE A 138 15.14 5.81 -1.35
CA PHE A 138 13.95 4.99 -1.53
C PHE A 138 13.99 3.71 -0.69
N LEU A 139 15.12 2.99 -0.66
CA LEU A 139 15.24 1.74 0.10
C LEU A 139 15.29 1.97 1.62
N ASP A 140 15.80 3.12 2.07
CA ASP A 140 15.76 3.53 3.48
C ASP A 140 14.32 3.86 3.93
N ASP A 141 13.56 4.47 3.02
CA ASP A 141 12.20 4.94 3.25
C ASP A 141 11.15 3.83 3.16
N ALA A 142 11.24 3.04 2.10
CA ALA A 142 10.30 2.00 1.71
C ALA A 142 10.96 0.62 1.91
N LYS A 143 11.26 0.33 3.19
CA LYS A 143 12.02 -0.85 3.62
C LYS A 143 11.45 -2.17 3.12
N GLU A 144 10.14 -2.23 2.87
CA GLU A 144 9.51 -3.39 2.27
C GLU A 144 10.20 -3.80 0.97
N TRP A 145 10.73 -2.86 0.18
CA TRP A 145 11.42 -3.12 -1.09
C TRP A 145 12.88 -3.55 -0.95
N GLN A 146 13.43 -3.60 0.26
CA GLN A 146 14.74 -4.20 0.47
C GLN A 146 14.67 -5.73 0.27
N PRO A 147 15.68 -6.36 -0.34
CA PRO A 147 15.69 -7.80 -0.58
C PRO A 147 15.43 -8.66 0.66
N ILE A 148 15.90 -8.22 1.84
CA ILE A 148 15.72 -8.93 3.10
C ILE A 148 14.24 -9.10 3.51
N TYR A 149 13.36 -8.18 3.10
CA TYR A 149 11.93 -8.18 3.40
C TYR A 149 11.06 -8.64 2.23
N TRP A 150 11.67 -9.00 1.10
CA TRP A 150 10.95 -9.41 -0.11
C TRP A 150 11.32 -10.83 -0.49
N LYS A 151 10.47 -11.80 -0.14
CA LYS A 151 10.72 -13.22 -0.41
C LYS A 151 10.84 -13.55 -1.90
N GLY A 152 10.23 -12.74 -2.75
CA GLY A 152 10.29 -12.86 -4.21
C GLY A 152 11.40 -12.03 -4.87
N ALA A 153 12.31 -11.42 -4.12
CA ALA A 153 13.43 -10.68 -4.68
C ALA A 153 14.32 -11.58 -5.54
N SER A 154 14.68 -11.13 -6.75
CA SER A 154 15.56 -11.90 -7.62
C SER A 154 17.01 -11.87 -7.10
N PRO A 155 17.83 -12.88 -7.43
CA PRO A 155 19.26 -12.86 -7.09
C PRO A 155 19.98 -11.63 -7.66
N GLU A 156 19.63 -11.21 -8.86
CA GLU A 156 20.23 -10.05 -9.54
C GLU A 156 19.89 -8.75 -8.80
N TYR A 157 18.63 -8.59 -8.37
CA TYR A 157 18.23 -7.45 -7.57
C TYR A 157 18.93 -7.42 -6.21
N THR A 158 19.05 -8.59 -5.57
CA THR A 158 19.76 -8.72 -4.29
C THR A 158 21.23 -8.32 -4.43
N GLN A 159 21.89 -8.76 -5.50
CA GLN A 159 23.27 -8.39 -5.80
C GLN A 159 23.42 -6.92 -6.16
N LEU A 160 22.46 -6.34 -6.91
CA LEU A 160 22.46 -4.92 -7.25
C LEU A 160 22.42 -4.06 -5.98
N VAL A 161 21.50 -4.38 -5.06
CA VAL A 161 21.34 -3.63 -3.80
C VAL A 161 22.57 -3.74 -2.92
N SER A 162 23.20 -4.92 -2.82
CA SER A 162 24.37 -5.11 -1.95
C SER A 162 25.62 -4.34 -2.41
N ARG A 163 25.73 -4.03 -3.71
CA ARG A 163 26.83 -3.26 -4.29
C ARG A 163 26.43 -1.83 -4.69
N LEU A 164 25.23 -1.37 -4.33
CA LEU A 164 24.62 -0.15 -4.85
C LEU A 164 25.54 1.08 -4.74
N LEU A 165 26.21 1.26 -3.59
CA LEU A 165 27.11 2.38 -3.32
C LEU A 165 28.51 2.24 -3.98
N GLN A 166 28.80 1.10 -4.59
CA GLN A 166 30.08 0.80 -5.26
C GLN A 166 29.97 0.92 -6.79
N LEU A 167 28.79 1.26 -7.31
CA LEU A 167 28.58 1.41 -8.75
C LEU A 167 29.03 2.80 -9.21
N ASP A 168 29.80 2.84 -10.29
CA ASP A 168 30.23 4.08 -10.95
C ASP A 168 29.17 4.68 -11.89
N GLN A 169 27.96 4.10 -11.93
CA GLN A 169 26.90 4.48 -12.86
C GLN A 169 26.01 5.60 -12.29
N ILE A 170 25.55 6.51 -13.16
CA ILE A 170 24.68 7.62 -12.76
C ILE A 170 23.20 7.21 -12.77
N ASP A 171 22.83 6.23 -13.60
CA ASP A 171 21.46 5.73 -13.76
C ASP A 171 21.45 4.20 -13.73
N ILE A 172 20.62 3.63 -12.86
CA ILE A 172 20.47 2.17 -12.69
C ILE A 172 19.11 1.64 -13.17
N ARG A 173 18.28 2.47 -13.81
CA ARG A 173 16.91 2.13 -14.22
C ARG A 173 16.80 0.77 -14.90
N ASP A 174 17.68 0.51 -15.88
CA ASP A 174 17.60 -0.68 -16.74
C ASP A 174 18.04 -1.98 -16.03
N GLN A 175 18.57 -1.87 -14.80
CA GLN A 175 18.93 -3.01 -13.95
C GLN A 175 17.85 -3.36 -12.92
N LEU A 176 16.84 -2.50 -12.75
CA LEU A 176 15.81 -2.71 -11.74
C LEU A 176 14.72 -3.66 -12.27
N PRO A 177 14.26 -4.62 -11.44
CA PRO A 177 13.04 -5.35 -11.74
C PRO A 177 11.88 -4.39 -11.93
N GLU A 178 10.99 -4.70 -12.88
CA GLU A 178 9.81 -3.88 -13.18
C GLU A 178 9.04 -3.39 -11.95
N PRO A 179 8.63 -4.26 -10.99
CA PRO A 179 7.88 -3.80 -9.83
C PRO A 179 8.68 -2.84 -8.94
N VAL A 180 10.01 -2.98 -8.89
CA VAL A 180 10.90 -2.09 -8.12
C VAL A 180 11.01 -0.73 -8.81
N LEU A 181 11.14 -0.71 -10.14
CA LEU A 181 11.15 0.54 -10.90
C LEU A 181 9.82 1.30 -10.73
N GLN A 182 8.69 0.60 -10.81
CA GLN A 182 7.38 1.17 -10.57
C GLN A 182 7.23 1.69 -9.14
N ALA A 183 7.76 0.95 -8.16
CA ALA A 183 7.78 1.37 -6.77
C ALA A 183 8.59 2.64 -6.57
N PHE A 184 9.80 2.69 -7.12
CA PHE A 184 10.68 3.86 -7.05
C PHE A 184 10.02 5.10 -7.65
N ILE A 185 9.44 4.99 -8.85
CA ILE A 185 8.74 6.11 -9.50
C ILE A 185 7.53 6.55 -8.68
N GLY A 186 6.73 5.61 -8.16
CA GLY A 186 5.59 5.92 -7.30
C GLY A 186 6.00 6.63 -6.01
N TRP A 187 7.03 6.12 -5.33
CA TRP A 187 7.62 6.73 -4.13
C TRP A 187 8.12 8.16 -4.43
N LYS A 188 8.89 8.33 -5.51
CA LYS A 188 9.43 9.64 -5.90
C LYS A 188 8.31 10.63 -6.18
N ASN A 189 7.30 10.21 -6.93
CA ASN A 189 6.12 11.01 -7.24
C ASN A 189 5.38 11.43 -5.97
N TYR A 190 5.21 10.53 -5.00
CA TYR A 190 4.47 10.83 -3.79
C TYR A 190 5.27 11.69 -2.80
N TYR A 191 6.50 11.29 -2.44
CA TYR A 191 7.27 11.90 -1.36
C TYR A 191 8.16 13.07 -1.80
N LYS A 192 8.64 13.08 -3.05
CA LYS A 192 9.61 14.08 -3.53
C LYS A 192 8.98 15.08 -4.48
N GLU A 193 8.08 14.63 -5.34
CA GLU A 193 7.53 15.44 -6.43
C GLU A 193 6.04 15.77 -6.26
N GLY A 194 5.39 15.29 -5.20
CA GLY A 194 3.94 15.36 -5.04
C GLY A 194 3.38 16.79 -5.08
N LYS A 195 4.10 17.76 -4.50
CA LYS A 195 3.73 19.18 -4.61
C LYS A 195 3.79 19.67 -6.06
N LYS A 196 4.90 19.41 -6.76
CA LYS A 196 5.09 19.83 -8.17
C LYS A 196 4.05 19.20 -9.10
N ILE A 197 3.72 17.93 -8.87
CA ILE A 197 2.70 17.20 -9.63
C ILE A 197 1.32 17.84 -9.42
N ASN A 198 0.99 18.22 -8.19
CA ASN A 198 -0.31 18.81 -7.87
C ASN A 198 -0.46 20.26 -8.32
N ASP A 199 0.62 21.03 -8.30
CA ASP A 199 0.66 22.44 -8.73
C ASP A 199 0.77 22.57 -10.27
N SER A 200 1.04 21.48 -10.99
CA SER A 200 1.15 21.49 -12.46
C SER A 200 -0.20 21.74 -13.13
N ALA A 201 -0.27 22.75 -13.98
CA ALA A 201 -1.36 22.96 -14.92
C ALA A 201 -1.07 22.26 -16.26
N TYR A 202 -2.13 21.76 -16.92
CA TYR A 202 -2.02 21.07 -18.19
C TYR A 202 -3.05 21.63 -19.18
N THR A 203 -2.61 21.91 -20.40
CA THR A 203 -3.49 22.37 -21.47
C THR A 203 -4.28 21.21 -22.06
N SER A 204 -5.48 21.49 -22.57
CA SER A 204 -6.34 20.48 -23.20
C SER A 204 -5.64 19.79 -24.37
N ALA A 205 -4.91 20.55 -25.19
CA ALA A 205 -4.08 20.01 -26.27
C ALA A 205 -2.99 19.03 -25.78
N TYR A 206 -2.28 19.34 -24.70
CA TYR A 206 -1.27 18.44 -24.13
C TYR A 206 -1.90 17.16 -23.61
N VAL A 207 -2.98 17.27 -22.83
CA VAL A 207 -3.71 16.11 -22.29
C VAL A 207 -4.24 15.25 -23.44
N ALA A 208 -4.85 15.82 -24.48
CA ALA A 208 -5.32 15.07 -25.64
C ALA A 208 -4.18 14.32 -26.37
N SER A 209 -3.02 14.96 -26.53
CA SER A 209 -1.82 14.32 -27.11
C SER A 209 -1.34 13.14 -26.26
N PHE A 210 -1.28 13.33 -24.94
CA PHE A 210 -0.94 12.26 -24.00
C PHE A 210 -1.92 11.09 -24.10
N LEU A 211 -3.23 11.36 -24.08
CA LEU A 211 -4.26 10.33 -24.16
C LEU A 211 -4.23 9.54 -25.47
N LYS A 212 -3.83 10.18 -26.59
CA LYS A 212 -3.64 9.49 -27.87
C LYS A 212 -2.48 8.49 -27.80
N LYS A 213 -1.41 8.81 -27.07
CA LYS A 213 -0.26 7.91 -26.85
C LYS A 213 -0.57 6.82 -25.82
N HIS A 214 -1.37 7.14 -24.81
CA HIS A 214 -1.74 6.24 -23.70
C HIS A 214 -3.28 6.08 -23.60
N PRO A 215 -3.91 5.32 -24.51
CA PRO A 215 -5.37 5.24 -24.62
C PRO A 215 -6.07 4.66 -23.39
N ALA A 216 -5.37 3.91 -22.54
CA ALA A 216 -5.92 3.38 -21.29
C ALA A 216 -6.38 4.48 -20.33
N TYR A 217 -5.72 5.64 -20.33
CA TYR A 217 -6.15 6.82 -19.56
C TYR A 217 -7.39 7.47 -20.16
N ALA A 218 -7.68 7.29 -21.45
CA ALA A 218 -8.88 7.86 -22.09
C ALA A 218 -10.14 7.02 -21.85
N SER A 219 -10.01 5.87 -21.18
CA SER A 219 -11.12 4.93 -21.00
C SER A 219 -12.27 5.53 -20.20
N ASN A 220 -13.50 5.32 -20.68
CA ASN A 220 -14.72 5.69 -19.96
C ASN A 220 -14.86 4.99 -18.59
N TYR A 221 -14.03 3.97 -18.33
CA TYR A 221 -13.95 3.27 -17.07
C TYR A 221 -13.69 4.19 -15.86
N TRP A 222 -13.01 5.32 -16.07
CA TRP A 222 -12.66 6.25 -14.98
C TRP A 222 -13.82 7.14 -14.55
N ARG A 223 -14.81 7.41 -15.42
CA ARG A 223 -15.90 8.36 -15.13
C ARG A 223 -16.81 7.97 -13.96
N PRO A 224 -17.20 6.69 -13.77
CA PRO A 224 -17.93 6.29 -12.57
C PRO A 224 -17.18 6.54 -11.26
N MET A 225 -15.85 6.60 -11.33
CA MET A 225 -14.96 6.78 -10.17
C MET A 225 -14.60 8.25 -9.94
N TYR A 226 -14.50 9.01 -11.03
CA TYR A 226 -14.16 10.42 -11.08
C TYR A 226 -15.20 11.13 -11.95
N PRO A 227 -16.32 11.63 -11.38
CA PRO A 227 -17.45 12.13 -12.16
C PRO A 227 -17.09 13.27 -13.13
N ASP A 228 -16.13 14.11 -12.76
CA ASP A 228 -15.68 15.25 -13.55
C ASP A 228 -14.47 14.91 -14.45
N TYR A 229 -14.14 13.62 -14.62
CA TYR A 229 -12.95 13.19 -15.36
C TYR A 229 -12.89 13.75 -16.78
N LEU A 230 -11.99 14.72 -16.97
CA LEU A 230 -11.71 15.37 -18.26
C LEU A 230 -12.97 15.87 -18.98
N ARG A 231 -13.94 16.38 -18.21
CA ARG A 231 -15.24 16.82 -18.73
C ARG A 231 -15.11 18.03 -19.67
N SER A 232 -14.15 18.92 -19.41
CA SER A 232 -13.86 20.10 -20.21
C SER A 232 -12.80 19.88 -21.29
N LEU A 233 -12.43 18.62 -21.58
CA LEU A 233 -11.38 18.32 -22.55
C LEU A 233 -11.84 18.69 -23.97
N ASP A 234 -11.26 19.77 -24.50
CA ASP A 234 -11.32 20.13 -25.91
C ASP A 234 -9.93 19.96 -26.54
N PRO A 235 -9.71 18.92 -27.37
CA PRO A 235 -8.42 18.64 -28.00
C PRO A 235 -7.84 19.80 -28.82
N SER A 236 -8.68 20.71 -29.31
CA SER A 236 -8.27 21.88 -30.10
C SER A 236 -7.93 23.10 -29.25
N SER A 237 -8.30 23.09 -27.97
CA SER A 237 -8.07 24.20 -27.05
C SER A 237 -6.67 24.16 -26.42
N ARG A 238 -6.06 25.33 -26.27
CA ARG A 238 -4.83 25.52 -25.47
C ARG A 238 -5.12 25.95 -24.04
N GLU A 239 -6.40 26.08 -23.67
CA GLU A 239 -6.79 26.40 -22.30
C GLU A 239 -6.43 25.26 -21.34
N THR A 240 -6.16 25.62 -20.10
CA THR A 240 -5.86 24.68 -19.04
C THR A 240 -7.12 23.97 -18.58
N ILE A 241 -7.06 22.65 -18.44
CA ILE A 241 -8.13 21.87 -17.83
C ILE A 241 -8.16 22.17 -16.32
N PRO A 242 -9.33 22.36 -15.69
CA PRO A 242 -9.42 22.55 -14.25
C PRO A 242 -8.77 21.38 -13.50
N SER A 243 -7.93 21.68 -12.51
CA SER A 243 -7.21 20.63 -11.77
C SER A 243 -8.15 19.62 -11.08
N SER A 244 -9.39 19.98 -10.78
CA SER A 244 -10.39 19.07 -10.20
C SER A 244 -10.83 17.97 -11.16
N GLU A 245 -10.67 18.18 -12.47
CA GLU A 245 -11.05 17.23 -13.52
C GLU A 245 -9.91 16.23 -13.84
N ILE A 246 -8.71 16.45 -13.30
CA ILE A 246 -7.53 15.61 -13.50
C ILE A 246 -7.21 14.88 -12.17
N PRO A 247 -7.54 13.59 -12.03
CA PRO A 247 -7.26 12.84 -10.81
C PRO A 247 -5.76 12.60 -10.61
N SER A 248 -5.38 12.25 -9.37
CA SER A 248 -3.98 12.10 -8.93
C SER A 248 -3.15 11.20 -9.85
N PHE A 249 -3.69 10.04 -10.24
CA PHE A 249 -2.96 9.08 -11.09
C PHE A 249 -2.67 9.66 -12.48
N LEU A 250 -3.60 10.44 -13.05
CA LEU A 250 -3.40 11.09 -14.35
C LEU A 250 -2.43 12.27 -14.23
N LYS A 251 -2.48 13.05 -13.14
CA LYS A 251 -1.48 14.10 -12.89
C LYS A 251 -0.07 13.53 -12.84
N ALA A 252 0.11 12.42 -12.13
CA ALA A 252 1.40 11.73 -12.02
C ALA A 252 1.89 11.23 -13.40
N ALA A 253 1.00 10.64 -14.19
CA ALA A 253 1.32 10.16 -15.54
C ALA A 253 1.66 11.29 -16.52
N LEU A 254 0.90 12.39 -16.48
CA LEU A 254 1.16 13.59 -17.28
C LEU A 254 2.48 14.26 -16.89
N TYR A 255 2.84 14.26 -15.61
CA TYR A 255 4.12 14.77 -15.13
C TYR A 255 5.28 13.87 -15.53
N ASN A 256 5.12 12.55 -15.39
CA ASN A 256 6.16 11.58 -15.74
C ASN A 256 6.43 11.48 -17.25
N SER A 257 5.41 11.80 -18.07
CA SER A 257 5.53 11.81 -19.54
C SER A 257 6.13 13.09 -20.10
N LYS A 258 6.31 14.15 -19.28
CA LYS A 258 7.08 15.31 -19.70
C LYS A 258 8.50 14.85 -19.99
N ASP A 259 8.88 14.97 -21.25
CA ASP A 259 10.26 14.79 -21.66
C ASP A 259 11.12 15.83 -20.90
N PRO A 260 12.23 15.45 -20.24
CA PRO A 260 13.11 16.42 -19.58
C PRO A 260 13.64 17.53 -20.51
N SER A 261 13.46 17.38 -21.84
CA SER A 261 13.76 18.39 -22.85
C SER A 261 12.61 19.37 -23.18
N GLU A 262 11.36 19.08 -22.82
CA GLU A 262 10.22 19.98 -23.04
C GLU A 262 10.04 20.93 -21.85
N LYS A 263 10.55 22.16 -22.00
CA LYS A 263 10.18 23.26 -21.13
C LYS A 263 8.66 23.42 -21.16
N ILE A 264 8.03 23.32 -19.99
CA ILE A 264 6.64 23.75 -19.81
C ILE A 264 6.61 25.23 -20.20
N PRO A 265 5.81 25.64 -21.20
CA PRO A 265 5.67 27.06 -21.50
C PRO A 265 5.10 27.74 -20.25
N ASP A 266 5.84 28.71 -19.73
CA ASP A 266 5.39 29.63 -18.67
C ASP A 266 4.06 30.30 -19.06
#